data_AF-A0A8D0GUF6-F1
#
_entry.id   AF-A0A8D0GUF6-F1
#
_cell.length_a   1.000
_cell.length_b   1.000
_cell.length_c   1.000
_cell.angle_alpha   90.00
_cell.angle_beta   90.00
_cell.angle_gamma   90.00
#
_symmetry.space_group_name_H-M   'P 1'
#
loop_
_entity.id
_entity.type
_entity.pdbx_description
1 polymer ?
#
loop_
_entity_poly.entity_id
_entity_poly.type
_entity_poly.pdbx_seq_one_letter_code
_entity_poly.pdbx_strand_id
1 'polypeptide(L)'
;MAAVGPVVAREDAFRKLFRFYRRREGADLTGVIDFSTPVVTSQLSDQVSDQDAYRAGLQPVKQWGAYGLKGYPGEVHLCRWSPSKINGAVSTQVSKGSRKQEPKTLLEKLRWVTLGYHYNWDSKKYSADHHTPFPGDLAFLSGQVASACGFQSFQAEAGILNYYHFDSSLGIHVDESELDHSQPLISFSFGQSSIFLLGGLKQDEAPTAMFIHSGDIMVMSGFSRLLYHAIPRVLPNPEGRALPSCLEQTFPTDLPDGSVVDPCSEEDWQACTKYLHTSRINMTIRQVLAVGQSFPAESTMDKGPDTTSSSSYHQNDSKIKQHKPHINS
;
A
#
# COMPACT_ATOMS: atom_id res chain seq x y z
N MET A 1 -29.62 -34.91 -29.70
CA MET A 1 -28.51 -34.09 -29.21
C MET A 1 -29.06 -32.72 -28.86
N ALA A 2 -29.17 -32.39 -27.57
CA ALA A 2 -29.60 -31.06 -27.14
C ALA A 2 -28.40 -30.12 -27.22
N ALA A 3 -28.54 -29.02 -27.98
CA ALA A 3 -27.53 -27.98 -28.08
C ALA A 3 -27.41 -27.26 -26.73
N VAL A 4 -26.22 -27.30 -26.14
CA VAL A 4 -25.86 -26.49 -24.98
C VAL A 4 -25.74 -25.05 -25.48
N GLY A 5 -26.70 -24.20 -25.09
CA GLY A 5 -26.63 -22.76 -25.36
C GLY A 5 -25.41 -22.13 -24.69
N PRO A 6 -24.94 -20.97 -25.18
CA PRO A 6 -23.76 -20.32 -24.62
C PRO A 6 -23.99 -20.00 -23.14
N VAL A 7 -23.11 -20.50 -22.28
CA VAL A 7 -23.06 -20.12 -20.87
C VAL A 7 -22.63 -18.65 -20.83
N VAL A 8 -23.61 -17.74 -20.73
CA VAL A 8 -23.34 -16.35 -20.39
C VAL A 8 -22.72 -16.38 -18.99
N ALA A 9 -21.42 -16.11 -18.91
CA ALA A 9 -20.72 -16.05 -17.63
C ALA A 9 -21.45 -15.05 -16.73
N ARG A 10 -22.11 -15.56 -15.67
CA ARG A 10 -22.72 -14.72 -14.64
C ARG A 10 -21.61 -13.83 -14.10
N GLU A 11 -21.80 -12.52 -14.18
CA GLU A 11 -20.87 -11.54 -13.62
C GLU A 11 -20.72 -11.81 -12.12
N ASP A 12 -19.51 -12.16 -11.68
CA ASP A 12 -19.26 -12.48 -10.27
C ASP A 12 -19.47 -11.25 -9.37
N ALA A 13 -19.91 -11.49 -8.12
CA ALA A 13 -20.39 -10.44 -7.23
C ALA A 13 -19.29 -9.43 -6.90
N PHE A 14 -18.04 -9.88 -6.76
CA PHE A 14 -16.90 -9.02 -6.50
C PHE A 14 -16.64 -8.08 -7.68
N ARG A 15 -16.50 -8.59 -8.91
CA ARG A 15 -16.25 -7.77 -10.10
C ARG A 15 -17.39 -6.77 -10.34
N LYS A 16 -18.64 -7.14 -10.02
CA LYS A 16 -19.79 -6.22 -10.07
C LYS A 16 -19.63 -5.05 -9.08
N LEU A 17 -19.32 -5.31 -7.82
CA LEU A 17 -19.10 -4.26 -6.81
C LEU A 17 -17.84 -3.43 -7.10
N PHE A 18 -16.76 -4.07 -7.56
CA PHE A 18 -15.55 -3.39 -8.00
C PHE A 18 -15.85 -2.37 -9.12
N ARG A 19 -16.60 -2.79 -10.16
CA ARG A 19 -17.03 -1.88 -11.23
C ARG A 19 -17.95 -0.78 -10.74
N PHE A 20 -18.85 -1.08 -9.81
CA PHE A 20 -19.77 -0.09 -9.23
C PHE A 20 -18.99 1.03 -8.53
N TYR A 21 -18.09 0.69 -7.60
CA TYR A 21 -17.33 1.68 -6.83
C TYR A 21 -16.23 2.38 -7.63
N ARG A 22 -15.73 1.76 -8.71
CA ARG A 22 -14.73 2.39 -9.60
C ARG A 22 -15.31 3.56 -10.41
N ARG A 23 -16.63 3.65 -10.57
CA ARG A 23 -17.27 4.77 -11.28
C ARG A 23 -16.98 6.09 -10.54
N ARG A 24 -16.63 7.14 -11.29
CA ARG A 24 -16.33 8.46 -10.71
C ARG A 24 -17.59 9.21 -10.27
N GLU A 25 -18.70 9.02 -10.99
CA GLU A 25 -19.97 9.68 -10.73
C GLU A 25 -21.08 8.64 -10.49
N GLY A 26 -22.04 8.99 -9.63
CA GLY A 26 -23.25 8.21 -9.40
C GLY A 26 -23.10 6.92 -8.59
N ALA A 27 -21.91 6.66 -8.00
CA ALA A 27 -21.77 5.58 -7.01
C ALA A 27 -22.34 6.06 -5.67
N ASP A 28 -23.38 5.40 -5.20
CA ASP A 28 -23.90 5.59 -3.84
C ASP A 28 -22.91 5.00 -2.84
N LEU A 29 -22.45 5.83 -1.90
CA LEU A 29 -21.47 5.46 -0.88
C LEU A 29 -22.10 5.25 0.50
N THR A 30 -23.43 5.38 0.64
CA THR A 30 -24.13 5.24 1.92
C THR A 30 -23.96 3.86 2.58
N GLY A 31 -23.73 2.82 1.78
CA GLY A 31 -23.46 1.46 2.26
C GLY A 31 -21.98 1.14 2.53
N VAL A 32 -21.07 2.10 2.35
CA VAL A 32 -19.63 1.91 2.62
C VAL A 32 -19.38 2.14 4.11
N ILE A 33 -18.73 1.18 4.77
CA ILE A 33 -18.44 1.27 6.20
C ILE A 33 -17.40 2.37 6.47
N ASP A 34 -17.70 3.24 7.42
CA ASP A 34 -16.76 4.23 7.95
C ASP A 34 -16.46 3.93 9.43
N PHE A 35 -15.25 3.45 9.69
CA PHE A 35 -14.78 3.12 11.04
C PHE A 35 -14.42 4.35 11.87
N SER A 36 -14.50 5.57 11.33
CA SER A 36 -14.56 6.79 12.14
C SER A 36 -15.79 6.78 13.07
N THR A 37 -16.78 5.93 12.77
CA THR A 37 -17.88 5.59 13.66
C THR A 37 -17.72 4.16 14.21
N PRO A 38 -17.84 3.92 15.54
CA PRO A 38 -17.62 2.59 16.11
C PRO A 38 -18.62 1.56 15.59
N VAL A 39 -18.14 0.43 15.05
CA VAL A 39 -19.01 -0.66 14.56
C VAL A 39 -18.97 -1.88 15.47
N VAL A 40 -17.79 -2.41 15.79
CA VAL A 40 -17.55 -3.49 16.75
C VAL A 40 -16.14 -3.31 17.31
N THR A 41 -15.98 -3.10 18.60
CA THR A 41 -14.66 -2.88 19.20
C THR A 41 -13.89 -4.19 19.32
N SER A 42 -12.63 -4.21 18.86
CA SER A 42 -11.68 -5.30 19.11
C SER A 42 -10.84 -4.97 20.35
N GLN A 43 -10.41 -5.99 21.10
CA GLN A 43 -9.50 -5.77 22.21
C GLN A 43 -8.06 -5.72 21.68
N LEU A 44 -7.34 -4.67 22.07
CA LEU A 44 -5.90 -4.55 21.82
C LEU A 44 -5.13 -5.05 23.04
N SER A 45 -3.88 -5.40 22.81
CA SER A 45 -2.93 -5.86 23.82
C SER A 45 -2.25 -4.69 24.52
N ASP A 46 -2.11 -4.76 25.84
CA ASP A 46 -1.39 -3.77 26.66
C ASP A 46 0.14 -3.95 26.62
N GLN A 47 0.67 -4.65 25.61
CA GLN A 47 2.10 -5.02 25.52
C GLN A 47 2.98 -3.88 25.00
N VAL A 48 2.40 -2.84 24.41
CA VAL A 48 3.13 -1.68 23.91
C VAL A 48 3.12 -0.59 24.98
N SER A 49 4.30 -0.18 25.42
CA SER A 49 4.42 0.93 26.38
C SER A 49 4.03 2.27 25.74
N ASP A 50 3.48 3.21 26.53
CA ASP A 50 3.21 4.58 26.06
C ASP A 50 4.48 5.21 25.44
N GLN A 51 5.65 4.92 26.02
CA GLN A 51 6.94 5.42 25.54
C GLN A 51 7.29 4.90 24.14
N ASP A 52 7.15 3.59 23.91
CA ASP A 52 7.48 3.00 22.60
C ASP A 52 6.45 3.39 21.54
N ALA A 53 5.17 3.54 21.92
CA ALA A 53 4.16 4.13 21.06
C ALA A 53 4.57 5.54 20.60
N TYR A 54 4.95 6.43 21.53
CA TYR A 54 5.39 7.78 21.18
C TYR A 54 6.68 7.80 20.36
N ARG A 55 7.64 6.91 20.64
CA ARG A 55 8.86 6.79 19.83
C ARG A 55 8.56 6.39 18.38
N ALA A 56 7.51 5.60 18.15
CA ALA A 56 7.01 5.24 16.83
C ALA A 56 6.11 6.33 16.20
N GLY A 57 5.88 7.45 16.88
CA GLY A 57 4.96 8.49 16.45
C GLY A 57 3.47 8.16 16.65
N LEU A 58 3.16 7.09 17.39
CA LEU A 58 1.79 6.65 17.67
C LEU A 58 1.28 7.28 18.98
N GLN A 59 -0.04 7.38 19.10
CA GLN A 59 -0.67 7.63 20.40
C GLN A 59 -0.56 6.38 21.29
N PRO A 60 -0.71 6.49 22.62
CA PRO A 60 -0.85 5.35 23.50
C PRO A 60 -1.94 4.38 23.05
N VAL A 61 -1.69 3.06 23.13
CA VAL A 61 -2.62 2.01 22.65
C VAL A 61 -4.01 2.11 23.27
N LYS A 62 -4.10 2.52 24.54
CA LYS A 62 -5.37 2.80 25.25
C LYS A 62 -6.27 3.84 24.56
N GLN A 63 -5.72 4.65 23.66
CA GLN A 63 -6.46 5.67 22.91
C GLN A 63 -6.86 5.21 21.51
N TRP A 64 -6.43 4.01 21.09
CA TRP A 64 -6.74 3.49 19.76
C TRP A 64 -8.18 2.99 19.74
N GLY A 65 -8.91 3.36 18.69
CA GLY A 65 -10.07 2.57 18.26
C GLY A 65 -9.56 1.41 17.42
N ALA A 66 -9.96 0.18 17.75
CA ALA A 66 -9.73 -1.00 16.93
C ALA A 66 -11.07 -1.67 16.68
N TYR A 67 -11.32 -2.09 15.42
CA TYR A 67 -12.64 -2.52 15.01
C TYR A 67 -12.64 -3.77 14.14
N GLY A 68 -13.29 -4.84 14.59
CA GLY A 68 -13.47 -6.04 13.78
C GLY A 68 -14.67 -5.95 12.83
N LEU A 69 -14.65 -6.75 11.76
CA LEU A 69 -15.80 -6.91 10.86
C LEU A 69 -16.54 -8.22 11.14
N LYS A 70 -17.85 -8.14 11.40
CA LYS A 70 -18.69 -9.31 11.57
C LYS A 70 -18.69 -10.16 10.29
N GLY A 71 -18.39 -11.45 10.42
CA GLY A 71 -18.27 -12.39 9.29
C GLY A 71 -16.84 -12.57 8.76
N TYR A 72 -15.89 -11.78 9.26
CA TYR A 72 -14.46 -11.89 8.95
C TYR A 72 -13.70 -12.22 10.25
N PRO A 73 -13.70 -13.49 10.69
CA PRO A 73 -12.88 -13.91 11.82
C PRO A 73 -11.39 -13.72 11.45
N GLY A 74 -10.56 -13.30 12.39
CA GLY A 74 -9.21 -12.79 12.06
C GLY A 74 -9.25 -11.27 11.99
N GLU A 75 -8.82 -10.67 13.09
CA GLU A 75 -9.06 -9.29 13.47
C GLU A 75 -8.48 -8.32 12.44
N VAL A 76 -9.33 -7.83 11.55
CA VAL A 76 -9.02 -6.60 10.80
C VAL A 76 -8.96 -5.50 11.83
N HIS A 77 -7.78 -5.09 12.29
CA HIS A 77 -7.67 -3.93 13.16
C HIS A 77 -7.53 -2.70 12.27
N LEU A 78 -8.44 -1.75 12.41
CA LEU A 78 -8.27 -0.41 11.88
C LEU A 78 -7.78 0.52 13.00
N CYS A 79 -6.48 0.81 13.06
CA CYS A 79 -5.93 1.74 14.04
C CYS A 79 -5.78 3.13 13.41
N ARG A 80 -6.26 4.17 14.08
CA ARG A 80 -6.14 5.54 13.57
C ARG A 80 -4.86 6.20 14.07
N TRP A 81 -3.94 6.45 13.16
CA TRP A 81 -2.78 7.30 13.35
C TRP A 81 -3.09 8.74 12.93
N SER A 82 -2.48 9.73 13.59
CA SER A 82 -2.49 11.10 13.10
C SER A 82 -1.04 11.52 12.82
N PRO A 83 -0.60 11.53 11.55
CA PRO A 83 0.65 12.17 11.19
C PRO A 83 0.51 13.67 11.42
N SER A 84 1.49 14.31 12.05
CA SER A 84 1.41 15.75 12.34
C SER A 84 2.70 16.47 11.90
N LYS A 85 2.60 17.79 11.66
CA LYS A 85 3.66 18.70 11.21
C LYS A 85 4.58 19.16 12.34
N ILE A 86 5.88 19.29 12.14
CA ILE A 86 6.72 20.06 13.08
C ILE A 86 6.84 21.51 12.56
N ASN A 87 5.95 22.39 13.07
CA ASN A 87 5.82 23.84 12.82
C ASN A 87 5.53 24.31 11.37
N GLY A 88 4.66 25.34 11.26
CA GLY A 88 4.39 26.08 10.03
C GLY A 88 2.90 26.23 9.71
N ALA A 89 2.30 27.38 10.07
CA ALA A 89 0.99 27.77 9.57
C ALA A 89 1.10 28.11 8.08
N VAL A 90 0.44 27.35 7.21
CA VAL A 90 0.44 27.62 5.76
C VAL A 90 -0.97 28.02 5.32
N SER A 91 -1.09 29.26 4.86
CA SER A 91 -2.20 29.71 4.02
C SER A 91 -1.90 29.29 2.59
N THR A 92 -2.62 28.29 2.07
CA THR A 92 -2.49 27.87 0.67
C THR A 92 -3.37 28.75 -0.22
N GLN A 93 -2.80 29.77 -0.84
CA GLN A 93 -3.44 30.41 -1.99
C GLN A 93 -3.23 29.53 -3.24
N VAL A 94 -4.31 28.92 -3.71
CA VAL A 94 -4.33 28.19 -4.98
C VAL A 94 -4.38 29.22 -6.11
N SER A 95 -3.25 29.47 -6.76
CA SER A 95 -3.21 30.30 -7.96
C SER A 95 -3.87 29.56 -9.13
N LYS A 96 -5.03 30.07 -9.58
CA LYS A 96 -5.68 29.65 -10.83
C LYS A 96 -4.93 30.26 -12.01
N GLY A 97 -3.80 29.67 -12.37
CA GLY A 97 -3.10 29.94 -13.63
C GLY A 97 -3.51 28.93 -14.70
N SER A 98 -3.84 29.41 -15.90
CA SER A 98 -4.03 28.58 -17.09
C SER A 98 -2.72 27.88 -17.45
N ARG A 99 -2.54 26.62 -17.01
CA ARG A 99 -1.32 25.86 -17.27
C ARG A 99 -1.43 25.06 -18.57
N LYS A 100 -0.46 25.28 -19.47
CA LYS A 100 -0.09 24.26 -20.47
C LYS A 100 0.22 22.96 -19.74
N GLN A 101 -0.17 21.83 -20.32
CA GLN A 101 0.02 20.52 -19.69
C GLN A 101 1.51 20.19 -19.65
N GLU A 102 2.15 20.47 -18.51
CA GLU A 102 3.55 20.12 -18.29
C GLU A 102 3.71 18.60 -18.15
N PRO A 103 4.85 18.03 -18.58
CA PRO A 103 5.10 16.59 -18.43
C PRO A 103 5.16 16.21 -16.95
N LYS A 104 4.64 15.02 -16.62
CA LYS A 104 4.69 14.48 -15.25
C LYS A 104 6.14 14.35 -14.75
N THR A 105 6.38 14.81 -13.53
CA THR A 105 7.62 14.65 -12.76
C THR A 105 7.89 13.17 -12.43
N LEU A 106 9.10 12.85 -11.95
CA LEU A 106 9.43 11.49 -11.51
C LEU A 106 8.55 11.04 -10.34
N LEU A 107 8.30 11.92 -9.37
CA LEU A 107 7.43 11.64 -8.22
C LEU A 107 5.98 11.33 -8.66
N GLU A 108 5.45 12.07 -9.65
CA GLU A 108 4.12 11.81 -10.21
C GLU A 108 4.05 10.52 -11.05
N LYS A 109 5.18 10.02 -11.54
CA LYS A 109 5.30 8.75 -12.27
C LYS A 109 5.50 7.54 -11.36
N LEU A 110 5.90 7.73 -10.10
CA LEU A 110 6.12 6.65 -9.14
C LEU A 110 4.83 5.87 -8.90
N ARG A 111 4.91 4.54 -8.90
CA ARG A 111 3.76 3.64 -8.75
C ARG A 111 3.93 2.67 -7.60
N TRP A 112 5.12 2.10 -7.44
CA TRP A 112 5.44 1.21 -6.35
C TRP A 112 6.92 1.27 -5.98
N VAL A 113 7.24 0.90 -4.74
CA VAL A 113 8.59 0.67 -4.22
C VAL A 113 8.56 -0.59 -3.37
N THR A 114 9.59 -1.43 -3.46
CA THR A 114 9.76 -2.61 -2.59
C THR A 114 10.88 -2.37 -1.59
N LEU A 115 10.73 -2.89 -0.36
CA LEU A 115 11.68 -2.78 0.75
C LEU A 115 11.97 -4.18 1.31
N GLY A 116 13.14 -4.40 1.93
CA GLY A 116 13.48 -5.70 2.50
C GLY A 116 13.72 -6.76 1.42
N TYR A 117 13.15 -7.94 1.59
CA TYR A 117 13.04 -8.92 0.50
C TYR A 117 12.15 -8.36 -0.62
N HIS A 118 12.71 -8.23 -1.81
CA HIS A 118 12.02 -7.60 -2.93
C HIS A 118 11.08 -8.58 -3.62
N TYR A 119 9.81 -8.19 -3.72
CA TYR A 119 8.81 -8.96 -4.45
C TYR A 119 9.12 -8.97 -5.94
N ASN A 120 9.26 -10.15 -6.53
CA ASN A 120 9.42 -10.28 -7.97
C ASN A 120 8.03 -10.40 -8.63
N TRP A 121 7.63 -9.38 -9.38
CA TRP A 121 6.33 -9.31 -10.05
C TRP A 121 6.11 -10.40 -11.12
N ASP A 122 7.18 -10.91 -11.73
CA ASP A 122 7.09 -11.93 -12.77
C ASP A 122 6.96 -13.33 -12.16
N SER A 123 7.83 -13.66 -11.20
CA SER A 123 7.82 -14.99 -10.55
C SER A 123 6.81 -15.10 -9.40
N LYS A 124 6.29 -13.95 -8.92
CA LYS A 124 5.39 -13.82 -7.76
C LYS A 124 5.94 -14.41 -6.47
N LYS A 125 7.26 -14.31 -6.28
CA LYS A 125 7.98 -14.90 -5.14
C LYS A 125 8.98 -13.91 -4.55
N TYR A 126 9.33 -14.17 -3.29
CA TYR A 126 10.49 -13.59 -2.62
C TYR A 126 11.70 -14.54 -2.76
N SER A 127 12.90 -13.97 -2.65
CA SER A 127 14.15 -14.74 -2.62
C SER A 127 15.17 -14.09 -1.67
N ALA A 128 16.15 -14.88 -1.23
CA ALA A 128 17.27 -14.38 -0.45
C ALA A 128 18.17 -13.44 -1.28
N ASP A 129 18.30 -13.68 -2.60
CA ASP A 129 19.27 -12.99 -3.45
C ASP A 129 18.87 -11.57 -3.83
N HIS A 130 17.58 -11.23 -3.72
CA HIS A 130 17.06 -9.92 -4.08
C HIS A 130 16.50 -9.22 -2.85
N HIS A 131 17.37 -8.58 -2.08
CA HIS A 131 16.99 -7.85 -0.88
C HIS A 131 17.82 -6.60 -0.65
N THR A 132 17.25 -5.69 0.15
CA THR A 132 17.93 -4.57 0.79
C THR A 132 17.62 -4.59 2.28
N PRO A 133 18.45 -3.98 3.15
CA PRO A 133 18.09 -3.84 4.55
C PRO A 133 16.73 -3.16 4.71
N PHE A 134 15.85 -3.77 5.51
CA PHE A 134 14.54 -3.17 5.79
C PHE A 134 14.72 -1.91 6.67
N PRO A 135 14.03 -0.79 6.39
CA PRO A 135 14.18 0.44 7.17
C PRO A 135 13.81 0.25 8.65
N GLY A 136 14.74 0.60 9.55
CA GLY A 136 14.61 0.30 10.99
C GLY A 136 13.48 1.07 11.69
N ASP A 137 13.19 2.28 11.23
CA ASP A 137 12.06 3.12 11.66
C ASP A 137 10.71 2.47 11.33
N LEU A 138 10.55 2.01 10.08
CA LEU A 138 9.32 1.34 9.63
C LEU A 138 9.19 -0.06 10.27
N ALA A 139 10.30 -0.75 10.50
CA ALA A 139 10.31 -2.02 11.23
C ALA A 139 9.83 -1.80 12.67
N PHE A 140 10.35 -0.78 13.36
CA PHE A 140 9.94 -0.43 14.72
C PHE A 140 8.45 -0.08 14.79
N LEU A 141 7.97 0.80 13.91
CA LEU A 141 6.55 1.17 13.80
C LEU A 141 5.66 -0.06 13.60
N SER A 142 6.01 -0.90 12.63
CA SER A 142 5.24 -2.10 12.30
C SER A 142 5.24 -3.11 13.46
N GLY A 143 6.37 -3.25 14.16
CA GLY A 143 6.48 -4.09 15.35
C GLY A 143 5.59 -3.61 16.50
N GLN A 144 5.46 -2.30 16.73
CA GLN A 144 4.54 -1.75 17.74
C GLN A 144 3.08 -2.06 17.38
N VAL A 145 2.68 -1.82 16.13
CA VAL A 145 1.33 -2.13 15.65
C VAL A 145 1.03 -3.62 15.78
N ALA A 146 1.95 -4.48 15.34
CA ALA A 146 1.81 -5.93 15.45
C ALA A 146 1.64 -6.37 16.91
N SER A 147 2.49 -5.86 17.80
CA SER A 147 2.46 -6.18 19.24
C SER A 147 1.16 -5.75 19.90
N ALA A 148 0.65 -4.55 19.58
CA ALA A 148 -0.66 -4.08 20.03
C ALA A 148 -1.81 -4.97 19.54
N CYS A 149 -1.65 -5.62 18.39
CA CYS A 149 -2.62 -6.58 17.83
C CYS A 149 -2.33 -8.04 18.24
N GLY A 150 -1.43 -8.28 19.22
CA GLY A 150 -1.16 -9.61 19.75
C GLY A 150 -0.08 -10.43 19.03
N PHE A 151 0.69 -9.82 18.11
CA PHE A 151 1.75 -10.47 17.34
C PHE A 151 3.14 -9.97 17.74
N GLN A 152 3.60 -10.33 18.94
CA GLN A 152 4.85 -9.78 19.52
C GLN A 152 6.12 -10.27 18.81
N SER A 153 6.05 -11.41 18.11
CA SER A 153 7.18 -11.99 17.38
C SER A 153 7.29 -11.52 15.93
N PHE A 154 6.43 -10.61 15.48
CA PHE A 154 6.40 -10.14 14.11
C PHE A 154 7.72 -9.50 13.69
N GLN A 155 8.21 -9.85 12.50
CA GLN A 155 9.39 -9.28 11.87
C GLN A 155 9.02 -8.59 10.56
N ALA A 156 9.39 -7.31 10.43
CA ALA A 156 9.21 -6.58 9.19
C ALA A 156 10.33 -6.95 8.20
N GLU A 157 10.03 -7.86 7.28
CA GLU A 157 11.04 -8.44 6.37
C GLU A 157 10.86 -8.00 4.92
N ALA A 158 9.63 -7.69 4.51
CA ALA A 158 9.34 -7.14 3.20
C ALA A 158 8.29 -6.04 3.26
N GLY A 159 8.40 -5.08 2.35
CA GLY A 159 7.50 -3.93 2.26
C GLY A 159 7.14 -3.64 0.82
N ILE A 160 5.88 -3.32 0.55
CA ILE A 160 5.41 -2.79 -0.73
C ILE A 160 4.73 -1.46 -0.48
N LEU A 161 5.33 -0.39 -0.99
CA LEU A 161 4.77 0.95 -0.98
C LEU A 161 4.06 1.16 -2.31
N ASN A 162 2.78 1.51 -2.29
CA ASN A 162 1.98 1.78 -3.47
C ASN A 162 1.55 3.24 -3.52
N TYR A 163 1.72 3.86 -4.69
CA TYR A 163 1.43 5.27 -4.94
C TYR A 163 0.26 5.38 -5.92
N TYR A 164 -0.87 5.88 -5.42
CA TYR A 164 -2.12 5.93 -6.14
C TYR A 164 -2.53 7.38 -6.43
N HIS A 165 -2.91 7.66 -7.68
CA HIS A 165 -3.61 8.87 -8.07
C HIS A 165 -5.13 8.61 -8.17
N PHE A 166 -5.96 9.63 -8.37
CA PHE A 166 -7.42 9.47 -8.48
C PHE A 166 -7.90 8.54 -9.62
N ASP A 167 -7.05 8.28 -10.63
CA ASP A 167 -7.33 7.35 -11.72
C ASP A 167 -6.81 5.93 -11.46
N SER A 168 -6.10 5.73 -10.36
CA SER A 168 -5.50 4.46 -9.99
C SER A 168 -6.52 3.55 -9.33
N SER A 169 -6.33 2.24 -9.53
CA SER A 169 -7.09 1.18 -8.88
C SER A 169 -6.18 -0.03 -8.69
N LEU A 170 -6.41 -0.80 -7.63
CA LEU A 170 -5.78 -2.10 -7.41
C LEU A 170 -6.80 -3.21 -7.69
N GLY A 171 -6.46 -4.14 -8.57
CA GLY A 171 -7.33 -5.24 -8.97
C GLY A 171 -7.63 -6.23 -7.83
N ILE A 172 -8.56 -7.13 -8.09
CA ILE A 172 -8.94 -8.19 -7.15
C ILE A 172 -7.79 -9.21 -7.06
N HIS A 173 -7.24 -9.41 -5.86
CA HIS A 173 -6.10 -10.30 -5.61
C HIS A 173 -6.08 -10.81 -4.17
N VAL A 174 -5.18 -11.74 -3.89
CA VAL A 174 -4.81 -12.24 -2.55
C VAL A 174 -3.30 -12.07 -2.40
N ASP A 175 -2.84 -11.69 -1.22
CA ASP A 175 -1.43 -11.68 -0.85
C ASP A 175 -1.04 -13.04 -0.26
N GLU A 176 -0.47 -13.94 -1.08
CA GLU A 176 -0.14 -15.33 -0.68
C GLU A 176 1.32 -15.72 -0.94
N SER A 177 2.17 -14.77 -1.30
CA SER A 177 3.54 -15.03 -1.76
C SER A 177 4.55 -15.23 -0.63
N GLU A 178 4.21 -14.91 0.60
CA GLU A 178 5.02 -15.19 1.79
C GLU A 178 5.03 -16.70 2.10
N LEU A 179 6.08 -17.19 2.76
CA LEU A 179 6.17 -18.59 3.17
C LEU A 179 5.46 -18.85 4.50
N ASP A 180 5.34 -17.84 5.36
CA ASP A 180 4.58 -17.90 6.62
C ASP A 180 3.32 -17.02 6.56
N HIS A 181 2.15 -17.65 6.57
CA HIS A 181 0.85 -16.97 6.60
C HIS A 181 0.28 -16.84 8.02
N SER A 182 0.99 -17.32 9.05
CA SER A 182 0.56 -17.16 10.45
C SER A 182 0.76 -15.73 10.96
N GLN A 183 1.66 -14.97 10.33
CA GLN A 183 1.98 -13.60 10.68
C GLN A 183 1.05 -12.59 9.98
N PRO A 184 0.80 -11.43 10.62
CA PRO A 184 -0.10 -10.43 10.06
C PRO A 184 0.51 -9.75 8.83
N LEU A 185 -0.36 -9.22 7.98
CA LEU A 185 -0.04 -8.21 6.98
C LEU A 185 -0.55 -6.86 7.48
N ILE A 186 0.34 -5.88 7.55
CA ILE A 186 0.04 -4.55 8.11
C ILE A 186 0.06 -3.53 6.98
N SER A 187 -1.06 -2.83 6.78
CA SER A 187 -1.26 -1.88 5.68
C SER A 187 -1.60 -0.49 6.22
N PHE A 188 -0.65 0.43 6.09
CA PHE A 188 -0.80 1.85 6.43
C PHE A 188 -1.33 2.66 5.24
N SER A 189 -2.10 3.72 5.48
CA SER A 189 -2.68 4.57 4.44
C SER A 189 -2.54 6.05 4.75
N PHE A 190 -2.02 6.86 3.81
CA PHE A 190 -1.85 8.31 3.96
C PHE A 190 -2.36 9.08 2.74
N GLY A 191 -2.90 10.29 2.98
CA GLY A 191 -3.40 11.17 1.94
C GLY A 191 -4.88 10.97 1.62
N GLN A 192 -5.23 11.00 0.33
CA GLN A 192 -6.63 10.90 -0.08
C GLN A 192 -7.27 9.57 0.35
N SER A 193 -8.56 9.60 0.66
CA SER A 193 -9.29 8.41 1.11
C SER A 193 -9.48 7.41 -0.03
N SER A 194 -9.72 6.14 0.28
CA SER A 194 -10.03 5.11 -0.72
C SER A 194 -11.17 4.21 -0.28
N ILE A 195 -11.79 3.56 -1.26
CA ILE A 195 -12.72 2.44 -1.01
C ILE A 195 -11.90 1.17 -1.08
N PHE A 196 -11.94 0.38 -0.01
CA PHE A 196 -11.37 -0.95 0.06
C PHE A 196 -12.50 -1.98 0.02
N LEU A 197 -12.30 -3.05 -0.75
CA LEU A 197 -13.21 -4.18 -0.84
C LEU A 197 -12.54 -5.40 -0.22
N LEU A 198 -13.13 -5.96 0.83
CA LEU A 198 -12.72 -7.22 1.45
C LEU A 198 -13.75 -8.31 1.10
N GLY A 199 -13.34 -9.33 0.38
CA GLY A 199 -14.19 -10.46 -0.03
C GLY A 199 -13.87 -11.75 0.72
N GLY A 200 -14.28 -12.87 0.14
CA GLY A 200 -14.10 -14.19 0.73
C GLY A 200 -12.80 -14.89 0.34
N LEU A 201 -12.71 -16.17 0.69
CA LEU A 201 -11.65 -17.08 0.21
C LEU A 201 -11.82 -17.41 -1.27
N LYS A 202 -13.03 -17.23 -1.83
CA LYS A 202 -13.29 -17.33 -3.26
C LYS A 202 -13.53 -15.95 -3.86
N GLN A 203 -13.02 -15.77 -5.07
CA GLN A 203 -13.10 -14.49 -5.78
C GLN A 203 -14.54 -14.05 -6.08
N ASP A 204 -15.49 -14.98 -6.17
CA ASP A 204 -16.89 -14.71 -6.54
C ASP A 204 -17.79 -14.33 -5.35
N GLU A 205 -17.29 -14.46 -4.13
CA GLU A 205 -17.98 -14.01 -2.92
C GLU A 205 -18.12 -12.48 -2.89
N ALA A 206 -19.28 -11.99 -2.45
CA ALA A 206 -19.56 -10.56 -2.44
C ALA A 206 -18.72 -9.84 -1.37
N PRO A 207 -17.91 -8.82 -1.74
CA PRO A 207 -17.09 -8.11 -0.77
C PRO A 207 -17.88 -7.11 0.08
N THR A 208 -17.36 -6.88 1.28
CA THR A 208 -17.72 -5.74 2.13
C THR A 208 -16.89 -4.52 1.75
N ALA A 209 -17.55 -3.38 1.53
CA ALA A 209 -16.89 -2.12 1.21
C ALA A 209 -16.67 -1.28 2.48
N MET A 210 -15.47 -0.70 2.60
CA MET A 210 -15.11 0.20 3.68
C MET A 210 -14.25 1.36 3.18
N PHE A 211 -14.32 2.49 3.88
CA PHE A 211 -13.37 3.57 3.67
C PHE A 211 -12.06 3.27 4.38
N ILE A 212 -10.97 3.71 3.74
CA ILE A 212 -9.65 3.81 4.34
C ILE A 212 -9.20 5.25 4.19
N HIS A 213 -9.13 5.97 5.30
CA HIS A 213 -8.74 7.37 5.40
C HIS A 213 -7.23 7.52 5.62
N SER A 214 -6.77 8.77 5.71
CA SER A 214 -5.38 9.06 6.06
C SER A 214 -5.15 8.78 7.53
N GLY A 215 -4.13 7.98 7.82
CA GLY A 215 -3.77 7.53 9.16
C GLY A 215 -4.33 6.17 9.52
N ASP A 216 -5.26 5.63 8.75
CA ASP A 216 -5.82 4.31 9.02
C ASP A 216 -4.79 3.20 8.75
N ILE A 217 -4.72 2.24 9.68
CA ILE A 217 -3.82 1.08 9.62
C ILE A 217 -4.70 -0.17 9.61
N MET A 218 -4.62 -0.99 8.57
CA MET A 218 -5.32 -2.26 8.46
C MET A 218 -4.38 -3.42 8.80
N VAL A 219 -4.77 -4.30 9.73
CA VAL A 219 -4.02 -5.53 10.05
C VAL A 219 -4.81 -6.74 9.57
N MET A 220 -4.31 -7.51 8.60
CA MET A 220 -4.96 -8.75 8.12
C MET A 220 -4.20 -9.96 8.67
N SER A 221 -4.88 -10.81 9.43
CA SER A 221 -4.26 -11.94 10.15
C SER A 221 -5.19 -13.15 10.23
N GLY A 222 -4.62 -14.34 10.46
CA GLY A 222 -5.38 -15.57 10.54
C GLY A 222 -6.23 -15.79 9.28
N PHE A 223 -7.55 -15.96 9.45
CA PHE A 223 -8.46 -16.21 8.34
C PHE A 223 -8.57 -15.03 7.36
N SER A 224 -8.41 -13.77 7.81
CA SER A 224 -8.48 -12.61 6.92
C SER A 224 -7.26 -12.46 6.01
N ARG A 225 -6.14 -13.12 6.35
CA ARG A 225 -4.85 -13.00 5.65
C ARG A 225 -4.88 -13.42 4.18
N LEU A 226 -5.78 -14.35 3.84
CA LEU A 226 -5.89 -14.97 2.51
C LEU A 226 -7.20 -14.62 1.80
N LEU A 227 -7.85 -13.53 2.20
CA LEU A 227 -9.09 -13.08 1.57
C LEU A 227 -8.80 -12.25 0.32
N TYR A 228 -9.65 -12.43 -0.69
CA TYR A 228 -9.61 -11.58 -1.87
C TYR A 228 -9.93 -10.15 -1.50
N HIS A 229 -9.15 -9.22 -2.02
CA HIS A 229 -9.37 -7.81 -1.76
C HIS A 229 -8.98 -6.92 -2.95
N ALA A 230 -9.45 -5.68 -2.94
CA ALA A 230 -9.23 -4.73 -4.03
C ALA A 230 -9.38 -3.27 -3.56
N ILE A 231 -8.81 -2.34 -4.34
CA ILE A 231 -9.02 -0.90 -4.17
C ILE A 231 -9.62 -0.36 -5.48
N PRO A 232 -10.95 -0.34 -5.62
CA PRO A 232 -11.61 0.17 -6.84
C PRO A 232 -11.42 1.66 -7.07
N ARG A 233 -11.24 2.47 -6.01
CA ARG A 233 -11.27 3.93 -6.12
C ARG A 233 -10.51 4.66 -5.02
N VAL A 234 -9.73 5.65 -5.43
CA VAL A 234 -9.27 6.76 -4.57
C VAL A 234 -10.24 7.92 -4.73
N LEU A 235 -10.64 8.52 -3.61
CA LEU A 235 -11.66 9.55 -3.50
C LEU A 235 -11.00 10.89 -3.17
N PRO A 236 -11.47 12.01 -3.75
CA PRO A 236 -11.11 13.32 -3.23
C PRO A 236 -11.60 13.44 -1.78
N ASN A 237 -10.89 14.24 -1.00
CA ASN A 237 -11.20 14.47 0.40
C ASN A 237 -12.69 14.81 0.60
N PRO A 238 -13.44 14.03 1.39
CA PRO A 238 -14.86 14.27 1.63
C PRO A 238 -15.14 15.59 2.34
N GLU A 239 -14.17 16.16 3.06
CA GLU A 239 -14.30 17.48 3.71
C GLU A 239 -14.27 18.66 2.71
N GLY A 240 -14.05 18.40 1.42
CA GLY A 240 -13.93 19.43 0.38
C GLY A 240 -12.65 20.26 0.43
N ARG A 241 -11.73 19.93 1.36
CA ARG A 241 -10.39 20.53 1.46
C ARG A 241 -9.38 19.79 0.58
N ALA A 242 -8.25 20.41 0.29
CA ALA A 242 -7.20 19.74 -0.49
C ALA A 242 -6.53 18.58 0.27
N LEU A 243 -6.39 18.71 1.60
CA LEU A 243 -5.81 17.69 2.48
C LEU A 243 -6.82 17.25 3.56
N PRO A 244 -6.79 15.98 3.96
CA PRO A 244 -7.42 15.53 5.20
C PRO A 244 -6.96 16.35 6.41
N SER A 245 -7.89 16.70 7.29
CA SER A 245 -7.64 17.52 8.48
C SER A 245 -6.55 16.95 9.41
N CYS A 246 -6.39 15.63 9.49
CA CYS A 246 -5.33 15.00 10.30
C CYS A 246 -3.91 15.39 9.84
N LEU A 247 -3.70 15.61 8.54
CA LEU A 247 -2.41 16.04 7.99
C LEU A 247 -2.14 17.53 8.19
N GLU A 248 -3.12 18.31 8.62
CA GLU A 248 -2.94 19.75 8.88
C GLU A 248 -2.46 20.03 10.31
N GLN A 249 -2.56 19.04 11.20
CA GLN A 249 -2.25 19.17 12.63
C GLN A 249 -0.74 19.32 12.88
N THR A 250 -0.37 20.00 13.97
CA THR A 250 1.02 20.17 14.42
C THR A 250 1.42 19.07 15.40
N PHE A 251 2.57 18.44 15.18
CA PHE A 251 3.24 17.47 16.03
C PHE A 251 3.92 18.20 17.20
N PRO A 252 3.96 17.59 18.39
CA PRO A 252 4.78 18.08 19.50
C PRO A 252 6.24 18.27 19.05
N THR A 253 6.83 19.42 19.39
CA THR A 253 8.26 19.70 19.12
C THR A 253 9.20 18.90 20.01
N ASP A 254 8.70 18.44 21.16
CA ASP A 254 9.47 17.67 22.14
C ASP A 254 9.27 16.17 21.86
N LEU A 255 10.02 15.67 20.89
CA LEU A 255 10.06 14.24 20.59
C LEU A 255 10.78 13.49 21.73
N PRO A 256 10.32 12.30 22.11
CA PRO A 256 10.99 11.50 23.13
C PRO A 256 12.39 11.06 22.68
N ASP A 257 13.28 10.85 23.64
CA ASP A 257 14.59 10.23 23.38
C ASP A 257 14.42 8.89 22.67
N GLY A 258 15.17 8.70 21.58
CA GLY A 258 15.10 7.50 20.75
C GLY A 258 13.84 7.40 19.89
N SER A 259 13.14 8.51 19.64
CA SER A 259 12.13 8.63 18.59
C SER A 259 12.70 8.19 17.24
N VAL A 260 11.91 7.47 16.45
CA VAL A 260 12.20 7.15 15.04
C VAL A 260 11.54 8.15 14.09
N VAL A 261 10.73 9.08 14.61
CA VAL A 261 10.17 10.19 13.85
C VAL A 261 11.16 11.33 13.86
N ASP A 262 11.50 11.81 12.66
CA ASP A 262 12.39 12.96 12.47
C ASP A 262 11.60 14.23 12.08
N PRO A 263 12.10 15.43 12.45
CA PRO A 263 11.56 16.69 11.95
C PRO A 263 11.63 16.78 10.41
N CYS A 264 10.53 17.23 9.80
CA CYS A 264 10.44 17.48 8.36
C CYS A 264 10.66 18.97 8.07
N SER A 265 11.48 19.29 7.07
CA SER A 265 11.66 20.67 6.63
C SER A 265 10.37 21.21 6.00
N GLU A 266 10.16 22.52 6.04
CA GLU A 266 8.99 23.16 5.42
C GLU A 266 8.97 22.93 3.89
N GLU A 267 10.13 22.90 3.26
CA GLU A 267 10.27 22.65 1.81
C GLU A 267 9.83 21.23 1.44
N ASP A 268 10.30 20.22 2.18
CA ASP A 268 9.90 18.82 1.99
C ASP A 268 8.42 18.62 2.28
N TRP A 269 7.91 19.25 3.35
CA TRP A 269 6.51 19.17 3.72
C TRP A 269 5.59 19.78 2.64
N GLN A 270 5.99 20.90 2.03
CA GLN A 270 5.27 21.49 0.91
C GLN A 270 5.26 20.57 -0.34
N ALA A 271 6.37 19.89 -0.62
CA ALA A 271 6.42 18.91 -1.70
C ALA A 271 5.48 17.72 -1.43
N CYS A 272 5.51 17.17 -0.21
CA CYS A 272 4.67 16.06 0.23
C CYS A 272 3.18 16.43 0.18
N THR A 273 2.78 17.56 0.77
CA THR A 273 1.38 17.99 0.79
C THR A 273 0.83 18.25 -0.60
N LYS A 274 1.60 18.93 -1.45
CA LYS A 274 1.23 19.14 -2.85
C LYS A 274 0.99 17.83 -3.58
N TYR A 275 1.82 16.81 -3.33
CA TYR A 275 1.62 15.48 -3.89
C TYR A 275 0.34 14.81 -3.35
N LEU A 276 0.12 14.88 -2.04
CA LEU A 276 -1.03 14.26 -1.35
C LEU A 276 -2.37 14.95 -1.65
N HIS A 277 -2.40 16.15 -2.23
CA HIS A 277 -3.64 16.78 -2.71
C HIS A 277 -4.42 15.91 -3.72
N THR A 278 -3.71 15.05 -4.45
CA THR A 278 -4.32 14.25 -5.53
C THR A 278 -3.95 12.77 -5.48
N SER A 279 -3.32 12.34 -4.38
CA SER A 279 -2.78 10.99 -4.25
C SER A 279 -2.99 10.38 -2.87
N ARG A 280 -2.89 9.05 -2.86
CA ARG A 280 -2.87 8.21 -1.67
C ARG A 280 -1.60 7.37 -1.70
N ILE A 281 -0.92 7.29 -0.56
CA ILE A 281 0.20 6.39 -0.34
C ILE A 281 -0.27 5.25 0.56
N ASN A 282 0.13 4.03 0.22
CA ASN A 282 -0.11 2.84 1.03
C ASN A 282 1.22 2.14 1.29
N MET A 283 1.42 1.64 2.50
CA MET A 283 2.60 0.86 2.84
C MET A 283 2.12 -0.47 3.40
N THR A 284 2.47 -1.58 2.74
CA THR A 284 2.12 -2.93 3.19
C THR A 284 3.36 -3.67 3.65
N ILE A 285 3.42 -4.02 4.93
CA ILE A 285 4.55 -4.66 5.60
C ILE A 285 4.15 -6.08 5.98
N ARG A 286 5.07 -7.01 5.77
CA ARG A 286 4.86 -8.46 5.89
C ARG A 286 6.12 -9.14 6.43
N GLN A 287 5.92 -10.23 7.15
CA GLN A 287 6.95 -11.22 7.44
C GLN A 287 6.91 -12.28 6.32
N VAL A 288 8.06 -12.63 5.76
CA VAL A 288 8.17 -13.56 4.63
C VAL A 288 8.48 -14.97 5.10
N LEU A 289 9.36 -15.10 6.10
CA LEU A 289 9.87 -16.37 6.61
C LEU A 289 9.30 -16.66 8.01
N ALA A 290 8.99 -17.93 8.30
CA ALA A 290 8.73 -18.33 9.68
C ALA A 290 10.01 -18.23 10.52
N VAL A 291 9.86 -18.11 11.84
CA VAL A 291 11.02 -18.04 12.75
C VAL A 291 11.91 -19.27 12.58
N GLY A 292 13.17 -19.04 12.20
CA GLY A 292 14.16 -20.11 11.96
C GLY A 292 14.06 -20.78 10.58
N GLN A 293 13.13 -20.34 9.72
CA GLN A 293 13.03 -20.80 8.33
C GLN A 293 14.04 -20.03 7.46
N SER A 294 14.57 -20.71 6.44
CA SER A 294 15.33 -20.10 5.35
C SER A 294 14.62 -20.32 4.02
N PHE A 295 14.96 -19.51 3.02
CA PHE A 295 14.49 -19.75 1.66
C PHE A 295 14.96 -21.14 1.16
N PRO A 296 14.10 -21.91 0.48
CA PRO A 296 14.51 -23.18 -0.11
C PRO A 296 15.69 -22.97 -1.04
N ALA A 297 16.69 -23.85 -0.94
CA ALA A 297 17.77 -23.89 -1.94
C ALA A 297 17.14 -24.18 -3.31
N GLU A 298 17.51 -23.41 -4.34
CA GLU A 298 17.10 -23.72 -5.69
C GLU A 298 17.62 -25.12 -6.04
N SER A 299 16.72 -26.07 -6.30
CA SER A 299 17.12 -27.37 -6.82
C SER A 299 17.76 -27.14 -8.18
N THR A 300 19.05 -27.39 -8.29
CA THR A 300 19.75 -27.58 -9.57
C THR A 300 19.14 -28.81 -10.25
N MET A 301 18.00 -28.64 -10.92
CA MET A 301 17.52 -29.64 -11.87
C MET A 301 18.48 -29.62 -13.06
N ASP A 302 19.38 -30.59 -13.02
CA ASP A 302 19.96 -31.36 -14.11
C ASP A 302 19.94 -30.63 -15.47
N LYS A 303 21.00 -29.86 -15.73
CA LYS A 303 21.37 -29.51 -17.11
C LYS A 303 21.78 -30.81 -17.80
N GLY A 304 20.84 -31.41 -18.53
CA GLY A 304 21.14 -32.44 -19.52
C GLY A 304 22.24 -31.98 -20.48
N PRO A 305 22.99 -32.92 -21.10
CA PRO A 305 24.30 -32.65 -21.67
C PRO A 305 24.24 -31.60 -22.78
N ASP A 306 25.21 -30.69 -22.72
CA ASP A 306 25.47 -29.61 -23.66
C ASP A 306 25.36 -30.06 -25.12
N THR A 307 24.34 -29.59 -25.83
CA THR A 307 24.43 -29.33 -27.27
C THR A 307 24.76 -27.86 -27.45
N THR A 308 26.03 -27.62 -27.77
CA THR A 308 26.58 -26.35 -28.23
C THR A 308 25.71 -25.70 -29.32
N SER A 309 25.20 -24.49 -29.05
CA SER A 309 24.94 -23.52 -30.12
C SER A 309 25.29 -22.14 -29.58
N SER A 310 26.38 -21.58 -30.13
CA SER A 310 26.81 -20.21 -29.88
C SER A 310 25.82 -19.23 -30.50
N SER A 311 25.18 -18.39 -29.69
CA SER A 311 24.53 -17.18 -30.19
C SER A 311 25.43 -15.99 -29.84
N SER A 312 26.36 -15.70 -30.75
CA SER A 312 27.13 -14.47 -30.79
C SER A 312 26.21 -13.28 -31.08
N TYR A 313 26.33 -12.24 -30.27
CA TYR A 313 25.69 -10.94 -30.47
C TYR A 313 25.99 -10.39 -31.88
N HIS A 314 24.95 -10.21 -32.70
CA HIS A 314 25.06 -9.45 -33.94
C HIS A 314 25.17 -7.96 -33.63
N GLN A 315 26.41 -7.49 -33.74
CA GLN A 315 26.80 -6.11 -33.95
C GLN A 315 26.16 -5.62 -35.26
N ASN A 316 25.38 -4.54 -35.22
CA ASN A 316 24.86 -3.91 -36.43
C ASN A 316 25.41 -2.50 -36.56
N ASP A 317 26.18 -2.31 -37.62
CA ASP A 317 26.91 -1.11 -38.01
C ASP A 317 25.99 0.10 -38.23
N SER A 318 26.18 1.15 -37.45
CA SER A 318 25.75 2.50 -37.79
C SER A 318 26.75 3.14 -38.77
N LYS A 319 26.45 3.05 -40.07
CA LYS A 319 27.12 3.84 -41.12
C LYS A 319 26.86 5.33 -40.91
N ILE A 320 27.92 6.07 -40.59
CA ILE A 320 28.00 7.53 -40.60
C ILE A 320 27.78 8.01 -42.05
N LYS A 321 26.69 8.74 -42.30
CA LYS A 321 26.52 9.53 -43.54
C LYS A 321 27.25 10.86 -43.37
N GLN A 322 28.40 10.99 -44.03
CA GLN A 322 29.05 12.29 -44.24
C GLN A 322 28.24 13.10 -45.26
N HIS A 323 27.84 14.31 -44.87
CA HIS A 323 27.32 15.33 -45.77
C HIS A 323 28.49 16.16 -46.32
N LYS A 324 28.58 16.30 -47.64
CA LYS A 324 29.43 17.29 -48.33
C LYS A 324 28.56 18.09 -49.33
N PRO A 325 29.01 19.30 -49.72
CA PRO A 325 28.21 20.52 -49.65
C PRO A 325 27.51 20.88 -50.97
N HIS A 326 26.46 21.69 -50.87
CA HIS A 326 25.95 22.47 -51.99
C HIS A 326 26.40 23.92 -51.85
N ILE A 327 27.30 24.34 -52.74
CA ILE A 327 27.56 25.74 -53.07
C ILE A 327 26.52 26.13 -54.13
N ASN A 328 25.85 27.26 -53.94
CA ASN A 328 25.43 28.14 -55.03
C ASN A 328 25.14 29.54 -54.49
N SER A 329 25.82 30.50 -55.13
CA SER A 329 25.71 31.99 -55.08
C SER A 329 26.00 32.69 -53.76
#